data_AF-A0A965J4C5-F1
#
_entry.id   AF-A0A965J4C5-F1
#
_cell.length_a   1.000
_cell.length_b   1.000
_cell.length_c   1.000
_cell.angle_alpha   90.00
_cell.angle_beta   90.00
_cell.angle_gamma   90.00
#
_symmetry.space_group_name_H-M   'P 1'
#
loop_
_entity.id
_entity.type
_entity.pdbx_description
1 polymer ?
#
loop_
_entity_poly.entity_id
_entity_poly.type
_entity_poly.pdbx_seq_one_letter_code
_entity_poly.pdbx_strand_id
1 'polypeptide(L)'
;MIYRNLFLVFFIFCFNRNYFSADHSYFYSKRAEYCYSKKMYDSALFYYRQQLKVINAPELHYNCGNAAFKAGLLGQALWHYNCALKLKPGYTNAYYNLEILHQKKPQPEFQLWKFIKQKLQY
;
A
#
# COMPACT_ATOMS: atom_id res chain seq x y z
N MET A 1 -34.85 8.20 -34.10
CA MET A 1 -33.43 8.63 -34.24
C MET A 1 -32.76 9.09 -32.94
N ILE A 2 -33.45 9.22 -31.80
CA ILE A 2 -32.90 9.82 -30.56
C ILE A 2 -32.05 8.83 -29.73
N TYR A 3 -32.39 7.54 -29.73
CA TYR A 3 -31.68 6.52 -28.92
C TYR A 3 -30.25 6.20 -29.38
N ARG A 4 -29.90 6.48 -30.65
CA ARG A 4 -28.56 6.21 -31.20
C ARG A 4 -27.49 7.16 -30.64
N ASN A 5 -27.87 8.40 -30.33
CA ASN A 5 -26.97 9.39 -29.74
C ASN A 5 -26.81 9.20 -28.22
N LEU A 6 -27.86 8.73 -27.53
CA LEU A 6 -27.78 8.46 -26.09
C LEU A 6 -26.83 7.28 -25.76
N PHE A 7 -26.81 6.24 -26.62
CA PHE A 7 -25.94 5.09 -26.44
C PHE A 7 -24.45 5.46 -26.59
N LEU A 8 -24.11 6.32 -27.55
CA LEU A 8 -22.73 6.80 -27.76
C LEU A 8 -22.23 7.67 -26.60
N VAL A 9 -23.06 8.56 -26.05
CA VAL A 9 -22.68 9.40 -24.90
C VAL A 9 -22.47 8.54 -23.63
N PHE A 10 -23.31 7.53 -23.41
CA PHE A 10 -23.14 6.58 -22.30
C PHE A 10 -21.86 5.74 -22.47
N PHE A 11 -21.55 5.31 -23.70
CA PHE A 11 -20.33 4.56 -24.02
C PHE A 11 -19.06 5.40 -23.83
N ILE A 12 -19.07 6.68 -24.24
CA ILE A 12 -17.97 7.64 -24.05
C ILE A 12 -17.78 7.96 -22.55
N PHE A 13 -18.87 8.06 -21.77
CA PHE A 13 -18.81 8.31 -20.33
C PHE A 13 -18.25 7.10 -19.56
N CYS A 14 -18.61 5.88 -19.94
CA CYS A 14 -18.05 4.65 -19.39
C CYS A 14 -16.60 4.40 -19.81
N PHE A 15 -16.22 4.71 -21.06
CA PHE A 15 -14.82 4.60 -21.52
C PHE A 15 -13.90 5.64 -20.89
N ASN A 16 -14.35 6.88 -20.70
CA ASN A 16 -13.54 7.93 -20.07
C ASN A 16 -13.13 7.60 -18.63
N ARG A 17 -13.99 6.90 -17.88
CA ARG A 17 -13.74 6.62 -16.46
C ARG A 17 -12.59 5.62 -16.24
N ASN A 18 -12.38 4.69 -17.17
CA ASN A 18 -11.31 3.69 -17.10
C ASN A 18 -9.97 4.21 -17.66
N TYR A 19 -9.98 5.11 -18.64
CA TYR A 19 -8.75 5.74 -19.14
C TYR A 19 -8.17 6.73 -18.13
N PHE A 20 -9.02 7.54 -17.49
CA PHE A 20 -8.57 8.54 -16.53
C PHE A 20 -7.97 7.93 -15.25
N SER A 21 -8.49 6.80 -14.77
CA SER A 21 -7.99 6.13 -13.56
C SER A 21 -6.64 5.43 -13.77
N ALA A 22 -6.39 4.88 -14.96
CA ALA A 22 -5.13 4.22 -15.30
C ALA A 22 -3.95 5.20 -15.39
N ASP A 23 -4.15 6.36 -16.04
CA ASP A 23 -3.13 7.42 -16.10
C ASP A 23 -2.80 7.98 -14.71
N HIS A 24 -3.82 8.12 -13.85
CA HIS A 24 -3.63 8.61 -12.49
C HIS A 24 -2.83 7.65 -11.61
N SER A 25 -3.10 6.34 -11.73
CA SER A 25 -2.34 5.29 -11.05
C SER A 25 -0.89 5.26 -11.51
N TYR A 26 -0.66 5.31 -12.83
CA TYR A 26 0.69 5.33 -13.41
C TYR A 26 1.50 6.55 -12.95
N PHE A 27 0.89 7.74 -13.00
CA PHE A 27 1.52 8.98 -12.53
C PHE A 27 2.02 8.87 -11.08
N TYR A 28 1.16 8.39 -10.18
CA TYR A 28 1.55 8.26 -8.77
C TYR A 28 2.56 7.13 -8.54
N SER A 29 2.50 6.04 -9.29
CA SER A 29 3.51 4.97 -9.23
C SER A 29 4.89 5.51 -9.59
N LYS A 30 5.01 6.21 -10.71
CA LYS A 30 6.30 6.79 -11.14
C LYS A 30 6.83 7.84 -10.18
N ARG A 31 5.97 8.69 -9.64
CA ARG A 31 6.37 9.67 -8.62
C ARG A 31 6.81 9.00 -7.32
N ALA A 32 6.10 7.96 -6.87
CA ALA A 32 6.46 7.24 -5.65
C ALA A 32 7.82 6.53 -5.78
N GLU A 33 8.04 5.80 -6.88
CA GLU A 33 9.31 5.13 -7.18
C GLU A 33 10.47 6.13 -7.24
N TYR A 34 10.27 7.25 -7.94
CA TYR A 34 11.25 8.32 -8.04
C TYR A 34 11.62 8.88 -6.66
N CYS A 35 10.63 9.30 -5.86
CA CYS A 35 10.86 9.82 -4.52
C CYS A 35 11.54 8.79 -3.61
N TYR A 36 11.16 7.52 -3.71
CA TYR A 36 11.77 6.45 -2.94
C TYR A 36 13.25 6.27 -3.29
N SER A 37 13.60 6.28 -4.58
CA SER A 37 14.99 6.20 -5.05
C SER A 37 15.84 7.38 -4.57
N LYS A 38 15.24 8.58 -4.45
CA LYS A 38 15.88 9.80 -3.93
C LYS A 38 15.89 9.86 -2.40
N LYS A 39 15.46 8.80 -1.72
CA LYS A 39 15.34 8.73 -0.25
C LYS A 39 14.37 9.75 0.35
N MET A 40 13.50 10.34 -0.47
CA MET A 40 12.44 11.25 -0.06
C MET A 40 11.22 10.44 0.40
N TYR A 41 11.37 9.76 1.55
CA TYR A 41 10.43 8.72 1.97
C TYR A 41 9.05 9.26 2.34
N ASP A 42 8.96 10.47 2.91
CA ASP A 42 7.66 11.11 3.20
C ASP A 42 6.86 11.39 1.94
N SER A 43 7.53 11.91 0.89
CA SER A 43 6.92 12.13 -0.42
C SER A 43 6.54 10.81 -1.10
N ALA A 44 7.39 9.78 -1.00
CA ALA A 44 7.06 8.46 -1.53
C ALA A 44 5.81 7.88 -0.84
N LEU A 45 5.73 7.97 0.49
CA LEU A 45 4.57 7.55 1.27
C LEU A 45 3.30 8.31 0.86
N PHE A 46 3.40 9.62 0.64
CA PHE A 46 2.28 10.42 0.13
C PHE A 46 1.75 9.84 -1.20
N TYR A 47 2.62 9.60 -2.17
CA TYR A 47 2.20 9.09 -3.48
C TYR A 47 1.65 7.65 -3.44
N TYR A 48 2.22 6.77 -2.61
CA TYR A 48 1.65 5.44 -2.41
C TYR A 48 0.26 5.50 -1.75
N ARG A 49 0.02 6.45 -0.84
CA ARG A 49 -1.31 6.66 -0.25
C ARG A 49 -2.34 7.16 -1.26
N GLN A 50 -1.92 7.96 -2.23
CA GLN A 50 -2.81 8.38 -3.30
C GLN A 50 -3.24 7.19 -4.15
N GLN A 51 -2.36 6.23 -4.42
CA GLN A 51 -2.71 4.99 -5.10
C GLN A 51 -3.67 4.13 -4.25
N LEU A 52 -3.49 4.08 -2.91
CA LEU A 52 -4.35 3.32 -2.01
C LEU A 52 -5.81 3.78 -2.00
N LYS A 53 -6.09 5.02 -2.42
CA LYS A 53 -7.46 5.53 -2.58
C LYS A 53 -8.22 4.86 -3.73
N VAL A 54 -7.48 4.26 -4.67
CA VAL A 54 -8.04 3.64 -5.88
C VAL A 54 -7.88 2.12 -5.82
N ILE A 55 -6.72 1.63 -5.36
CA ILE A 55 -6.37 0.21 -5.36
C ILE A 55 -5.94 -0.21 -3.96
N ASN A 56 -6.66 -1.17 -3.38
CA ASN A 56 -6.28 -1.81 -2.12
C ASN A 56 -5.51 -3.11 -2.39
N ALA A 57 -4.17 -3.05 -2.38
CA ALA A 57 -3.30 -4.18 -2.70
C ALA A 57 -2.22 -4.42 -1.62
N PRO A 58 -1.86 -5.69 -1.33
CA PRO A 58 -0.85 -6.01 -0.33
C PRO A 58 0.53 -5.43 -0.68
N GLU A 59 0.92 -5.42 -1.94
CA GLU A 59 2.19 -4.86 -2.42
C GLU A 59 2.27 -3.35 -2.17
N LEU A 60 1.15 -2.65 -2.31
CA LEU A 60 1.09 -1.21 -2.12
C LEU A 60 1.12 -0.82 -0.63
N HIS A 61 0.46 -1.63 0.22
CA HIS A 61 0.61 -1.52 1.68
C HIS A 61 2.04 -1.82 2.11
N TYR A 62 2.69 -2.84 1.55
CA TYR A 62 4.10 -3.15 1.80
C TYR A 62 5.02 -1.98 1.42
N ASN A 63 4.82 -1.36 0.26
CA ASN A 63 5.59 -0.21 -0.19
C ASN A 63 5.39 1.03 0.71
N CYS A 64 4.15 1.29 1.15
CA CYS A 64 3.87 2.31 2.17
C CYS A 64 4.63 2.01 3.47
N GLY A 65 4.61 0.75 3.92
CA GLY A 65 5.31 0.32 5.14
C GLY A 65 6.82 0.56 5.05
N ASN A 66 7.42 0.23 3.89
CA ASN A 66 8.83 0.47 3.62
C ASN A 66 9.18 1.96 3.64
N ALA A 67 8.36 2.80 3.00
CA ALA A 67 8.56 4.24 2.99
C ALA A 67 8.43 4.82 4.42
N ALA A 68 7.38 4.47 5.15
CA ALA A 68 7.16 4.91 6.52
C ALA A 68 8.30 4.47 7.47
N PHE A 69 8.78 3.23 7.34
CA PHE A 69 9.89 2.72 8.14
C PHE A 69 11.17 3.53 7.92
N LYS A 70 11.50 3.84 6.67
CA LYS A 70 12.68 4.63 6.32
C LYS A 70 12.54 6.11 6.67
N ALA A 71 11.31 6.63 6.73
CA ALA A 71 10.99 7.96 7.27
C ALA A 71 11.03 8.02 8.82
N GLY A 72 11.22 6.88 9.52
CA GLY A 72 11.18 6.83 10.99
C GLY A 72 9.76 6.82 11.57
N LEU A 73 8.72 6.76 10.73
CA LEU A 73 7.31 6.72 11.13
C LEU A 73 6.89 5.29 11.50
N LEU A 74 7.50 4.75 12.56
CA LEU A 74 7.42 3.33 12.93
C LEU A 74 5.98 2.83 13.17
N GLY A 75 5.10 3.65 13.74
CA GLY A 75 3.69 3.28 13.94
C GLY A 75 2.92 3.12 12.63
N GLN A 76 3.20 3.99 11.65
CA GLN A 76 2.58 3.89 10.32
C GLN A 76 3.14 2.69 9.55
N ALA A 77 4.44 2.42 9.68
CA ALA A 77 5.05 1.21 9.11
C ALA A 77 4.39 -0.06 9.65
N LEU A 78 4.19 -0.14 10.97
CA LEU A 78 3.51 -1.26 11.62
C LEU A 78 2.11 -1.48 11.04
N TRP A 79 1.32 -0.40 10.95
CA TRP A 79 -0.03 -0.48 10.41
C TRP A 79 -0.04 -0.99 8.97
N HIS A 80 0.81 -0.41 8.12
CA HIS A 80 0.87 -0.77 6.70
C HIS A 80 1.36 -2.21 6.48
N TYR A 81 2.36 -2.70 7.22
CA TYR A 81 2.79 -4.10 7.12
C TYR A 81 1.70 -5.07 7.59
N ASN A 82 0.98 -4.76 8.67
CA ASN A 82 -0.15 -5.57 9.12
C ASN A 82 -1.30 -5.58 8.10
N CYS A 83 -1.59 -4.45 7.45
CA CYS A 83 -2.56 -4.43 6.35
C CYS A 83 -2.11 -5.32 5.18
N ALA A 84 -0.83 -5.27 4.79
CA ALA A 84 -0.29 -6.12 3.73
C ALA A 84 -0.46 -7.62 4.08
N LEU A 85 -0.19 -7.99 5.33
CA LEU A 85 -0.35 -9.36 5.84
C LEU A 85 -1.82 -9.77 5.97
N LYS A 86 -2.72 -8.84 6.31
CA LYS A 86 -4.16 -9.12 6.33
C LYS A 86 -4.70 -9.43 4.93
N LEU A 87 -4.21 -8.72 3.92
CA LEU A 87 -4.59 -8.94 2.51
C LEU A 87 -3.91 -10.19 1.93
N LYS A 88 -2.68 -10.48 2.35
CA LYS A 88 -1.89 -11.63 1.90
C LYS A 88 -1.16 -12.24 3.11
N PRO A 89 -1.80 -13.19 3.83
CA PRO A 89 -1.22 -13.81 5.02
C PRO A 89 0.15 -14.44 4.79
N GLY A 90 0.42 -14.98 3.60
CA GLY A 90 1.73 -15.54 3.24
C GLY A 90 2.75 -14.53 2.71
N TYR A 91 2.60 -13.22 2.95
CA TYR A 91 3.52 -12.23 2.38
C TYR A 91 4.83 -12.14 3.18
N THR A 92 5.76 -13.04 2.87
CA THR A 92 7.04 -13.21 3.59
C THR A 92 7.84 -11.91 3.73
N ASN A 93 7.89 -11.07 2.68
CA ASN A 93 8.60 -9.79 2.74
C ASN A 93 8.00 -8.83 3.76
N ALA A 94 6.67 -8.77 3.87
CA ALA A 94 5.99 -7.93 4.86
C ALA A 94 6.21 -8.46 6.29
N TYR A 95 6.20 -9.79 6.48
CA TYR A 95 6.55 -10.38 7.77
C TYR A 95 7.99 -10.06 8.18
N TYR A 96 8.95 -10.25 7.29
CA TYR A 96 10.36 -9.98 7.56
C TYR A 96 10.60 -8.51 7.95
N ASN A 97 10.02 -7.56 7.23
CA ASN A 97 10.19 -6.14 7.55
C ASN A 97 9.45 -5.73 8.83
N LEU A 98 8.35 -6.40 9.18
CA LEU A 98 7.67 -6.23 10.46
C LEU A 98 8.55 -6.74 11.61
N GLU A 99 9.22 -7.88 11.47
CA GLU A 99 10.18 -8.36 12.47
C GLU A 99 11.34 -7.38 12.70
N ILE A 100 11.93 -6.84 11.63
CA ILE A 100 12.97 -5.80 11.73
C ILE A 100 12.43 -4.56 12.45
N LEU A 101 11.22 -4.12 12.10
CA LEU A 101 10.56 -2.99 12.75
C LEU A 101 10.46 -3.19 14.26
N HIS A 102 10.09 -4.39 14.69
CA HIS A 102 9.94 -4.70 16.11
C HIS A 102 11.26 -4.82 16.86
N GLN A 103 12.34 -5.25 16.22
CA GLN A 103 13.68 -5.17 16.81
C GLN A 103 14.08 -3.72 17.07
N LYS A 104 13.69 -2.80 16.17
CA LYS A 104 13.99 -1.36 16.28
C LYS A 104 13.13 -0.64 17.32
N LYS A 105 11.89 -1.09 17.54
CA LYS A 105 10.99 -0.58 18.57
C LYS A 105 10.28 -1.75 19.27
N PRO A 106 10.86 -2.28 20.36
CA PRO A 106 10.22 -3.33 21.15
C PRO A 106 8.93 -2.78 21.75
N GLN A 107 7.79 -3.17 21.19
CA GLN A 107 6.48 -2.92 21.78
C GLN A 107 6.11 -4.14 22.64
N PRO A 108 5.72 -3.98 23.91
CA PRO A 108 5.36 -5.11 24.78
C PRO A 108 4.25 -5.99 24.18
N GLU A 109 3.27 -5.37 23.54
CA GLU A 109 2.14 -6.01 22.87
C GLU A 109 2.58 -6.92 21.71
N PHE A 110 3.65 -6.53 20.99
CA PHE A 110 4.19 -7.37 19.92
C PHE A 110 4.93 -8.59 20.47
N GLN A 111 5.68 -8.45 21.55
CA GLN A 111 6.34 -9.59 22.19
C GLN A 111 5.30 -10.61 22.66
N LEU A 112 4.17 -10.13 23.20
CA LEU A 112 3.04 -10.96 23.55
C LEU A 112 2.42 -11.66 22.32
N TRP A 113 2.17 -10.92 21.23
CA TRP A 113 1.68 -11.52 19.98
C TRP A 113 2.65 -12.57 19.42
N LYS A 114 3.96 -12.30 19.42
CA LYS A 114 4.99 -13.24 18.94
C LYS A 114 5.03 -14.50 19.80
N PHE A 115 4.97 -14.34 21.13
CA PHE A 115 4.89 -15.46 22.08
C PHE A 115 3.65 -16.33 21.82
N ILE A 116 2.50 -15.70 21.58
CA ILE A 116 1.24 -16.40 21.28
C ILE A 116 1.33 -17.11 19.92
N LYS A 117 1.81 -16.44 18.88
CA LYS A 117 1.96 -17.02 17.53
C LYS A 117 2.93 -18.20 17.51
N GLN A 118 4.07 -18.09 18.20
CA GLN A 118 5.06 -19.16 18.28
C GLN A 118 4.52 -20.42 18.99
N LYS A 119 3.62 -20.25 19.96
CA LYS A 119 2.96 -21.37 20.65
C LYS A 119 1.80 -21.99 19.87
N LEU A 120 1.20 -21.27 18.92
CA LEU A 120 -0.02 -21.71 18.25
C LEU A 120 0.19 -22.47 16.92
N GLN A 121 1.42 -22.82 16.52
CA GLN A 121 1.76 -23.63 15.33
C GLN A 121 0.71 -23.60 14.20
N TYR A 122 0.72 -22.53 13.40
CA TYR A 122 0.16 -22.51 12.03
C TYR A 122 1.28 -22.21 11.04
#